data_AF-A0A0R1UC82-F1
#
_entry.id   AF-A0A0R1UC82-F1
#
_cell.length_a   1.000
_cell.length_b   1.000
_cell.length_c   1.000
_cell.angle_alpha   90.00
_cell.angle_beta   90.00
_cell.angle_gamma   90.00
#
_symmetry.space_group_name_H-M   'P 1'
#
loop_
_entity.id
_entity.type
_entity.pdbx_description
1 polymer ?
#
loop_
_entity_poly.entity_id
_entity_poly.type
_entity_poly.pdbx_seq_one_letter_code
_entity_poly.pdbx_strand_id
1 'polypeptide(L)'
;MRPRIDFEISYAANYEEALKYLHNHKPNRGVYFLEADLGEGLEHHNGIDLGEIIRKQDKNGELIYFSHANLAFQTYQRRLDARDYILKSFDIDEIEKHLFNSTMKAVNQIYEDRIVNKE
;
A
#
# COMPACT_ATOMS: atom_id res chain seq x y z
N MET A 1 7.43 -20.26 -18.62
CA MET A 1 6.14 -19.53 -18.69
C MET A 1 5.90 -18.93 -17.31
N ARG A 2 5.64 -17.63 -17.19
CA ARG A 2 5.33 -17.03 -15.88
C ARG A 2 4.00 -17.60 -15.38
N PRO A 3 3.88 -18.02 -14.10
CA PRO A 3 2.61 -18.48 -13.56
C PRO A 3 1.56 -17.36 -13.68
N ARG A 4 0.28 -17.71 -13.75
CA ARG A 4 -0.80 -16.69 -13.72
C ARG A 4 -1.00 -16.24 -12.27
N ILE A 5 -0.94 -14.94 -12.01
CA ILE A 5 -1.42 -14.37 -10.74
C ILE A 5 -2.77 -13.74 -10.98
N ASP A 6 -3.75 -14.18 -10.21
CA ASP A 6 -5.05 -13.55 -10.11
C ASP A 6 -5.04 -12.54 -8.95
N PHE A 7 -5.47 -11.32 -9.23
CA PHE A 7 -5.64 -10.27 -8.24
C PHE A 7 -7.13 -10.06 -7.98
N GLU A 8 -7.48 -9.97 -6.71
CA GLU A 8 -8.77 -9.47 -6.27
C GLU A 8 -8.60 -7.99 -5.90
N ILE A 9 -9.50 -7.15 -6.40
CA ILE A 9 -9.50 -5.72 -6.11
C ILE A 9 -10.61 -5.44 -5.10
N SER A 10 -10.24 -4.77 -4.01
CA SER A 10 -11.17 -4.30 -2.99
C SER A 10 -10.92 -2.82 -2.68
N TYR A 11 -11.95 -2.17 -2.15
CA TYR A 11 -11.94 -0.75 -1.82
C TYR A 11 -12.63 -0.51 -0.48
N ALA A 12 -12.14 0.48 0.27
CA ALA A 12 -12.73 0.99 1.49
C ALA A 12 -12.65 2.51 1.46
N ALA A 13 -13.73 3.19 1.85
CA ALA A 13 -13.83 4.65 1.78
C ALA A 13 -13.30 5.35 3.04
N ASN A 14 -13.16 4.63 4.15
CA ASN A 14 -12.74 5.16 5.43
C ASN A 14 -11.93 4.13 6.23
N TYR A 15 -11.39 4.57 7.36
CA TYR A 15 -10.53 3.77 8.22
C TYR A 15 -11.23 2.53 8.77
N GLU A 16 -12.47 2.67 9.25
CA GLU A 16 -13.24 1.59 9.86
C GLU A 16 -13.57 0.49 8.86
N GLU A 17 -13.95 0.85 7.64
CA GLU A 17 -14.17 -0.08 6.54
C GLU A 17 -12.89 -0.83 6.17
N ALA A 18 -11.78 -0.10 6.04
CA ALA A 18 -10.48 -0.69 5.71
C ALA A 18 -10.03 -1.67 6.81
N LEU A 19 -10.15 -1.27 8.08
CA LEU A 19 -9.81 -2.11 9.23
C LEU A 19 -10.67 -3.37 9.28
N LYS A 20 -11.99 -3.22 9.07
CA LYS A 20 -12.92 -4.36 9.01
C LYS A 20 -12.55 -5.31 7.87
N TYR A 21 -12.22 -4.78 6.69
CA TYR A 21 -11.79 -5.58 5.55
C TYR A 21 -10.54 -6.38 5.87
N LEU A 22 -9.49 -5.73 6.39
CA LEU A 22 -8.21 -6.36 6.76
C LEU A 22 -8.40 -7.48 7.78
N HIS A 23 -9.26 -7.28 8.79
CA HIS A 23 -9.57 -8.31 9.78
C HIS A 23 -10.25 -9.54 9.18
N ASN A 24 -11.17 -9.34 8.24
CA ASN A 24 -11.98 -10.42 7.68
C ASN A 24 -11.27 -11.22 6.59
N HIS A 25 -10.42 -10.59 5.79
CA HIS A 25 -9.82 -11.22 4.61
C HIS A 25 -8.36 -11.64 4.82
N LYS A 26 -7.63 -11.00 5.75
CA LYS A 26 -6.21 -11.26 6.04
C LYS A 26 -5.37 -11.47 4.77
N PRO A 27 -5.25 -10.44 3.91
CA PRO A 27 -4.52 -10.59 2.65
C PRO A 27 -3.05 -10.93 2.93
N ASN A 28 -2.44 -11.72 2.05
CA ASN A 28 -1.04 -12.11 2.13
C ASN A 28 -0.36 -11.69 0.83
N ARG A 29 0.72 -10.89 0.94
CA ARG A 29 1.42 -10.27 -0.19
C ARG A 29 0.50 -9.41 -1.05
N GLY A 30 -0.32 -8.59 -0.39
CA GLY A 30 -1.19 -7.61 -1.04
C GLY A 30 -0.41 -6.41 -1.59
N VAL A 31 -1.04 -5.67 -2.52
CA VAL A 31 -0.61 -4.34 -2.94
C VAL A 31 -1.63 -3.34 -2.42
N TYR A 32 -1.20 -2.44 -1.53
CA TYR A 32 -2.07 -1.55 -0.79
C TYR A 32 -1.81 -0.11 -1.21
N PHE A 33 -2.83 0.52 -1.79
CA PHE A 33 -2.84 1.95 -2.05
C PHE A 33 -3.52 2.66 -0.89
N LEU A 34 -2.81 3.55 -0.21
CA LEU A 34 -3.28 4.20 1.01
C LEU A 34 -3.20 5.72 0.86
N GLU A 35 -4.27 6.40 1.24
CA GLU A 35 -4.25 7.84 1.47
C GLU A 35 -3.63 8.10 2.86
N ALA A 36 -2.49 8.79 2.94
CA ALA A 36 -1.79 9.01 4.21
C ALA A 36 -2.64 9.82 5.20
N ASP A 37 -3.36 10.84 4.73
CA ASP A 37 -4.23 11.70 5.55
C ASP A 37 -5.69 11.23 5.53
N LEU A 38 -5.93 9.91 5.49
CA LEU A 38 -7.29 9.37 5.49
C LEU A 38 -8.04 9.84 6.74
N GLY A 39 -9.23 10.42 6.54
CA GLY A 39 -10.01 11.03 7.62
C GLY A 39 -9.69 12.50 7.89
N GLU A 40 -8.70 13.07 7.19
CA GLU A 40 -8.27 14.48 7.17
C GLU A 40 -8.13 15.16 8.54
N GLY A 41 -6.89 15.36 8.99
CA GLY A 41 -6.60 16.11 10.21
C GLY A 41 -6.83 15.33 11.51
N LEU A 42 -7.10 14.04 11.42
CA LEU A 42 -7.13 13.14 12.57
C LEU A 42 -5.70 12.74 12.98
N GLU A 43 -5.40 12.85 14.28
CA GLU A 43 -4.10 12.41 14.83
C GLU A 43 -3.95 10.87 14.79
N HIS A 44 -5.07 10.16 14.82
CA HIS A 44 -5.17 8.70 14.83
C HIS A 44 -6.28 8.22 13.89
N HIS A 45 -6.25 6.95 13.51
CA HIS A 45 -7.19 6.35 12.56
C HIS A 45 -7.04 6.92 11.14
N ASN A 46 -5.80 7.17 10.72
CA ASN A 46 -5.46 7.60 9.37
C ASN A 46 -4.80 6.47 8.56
N GLY A 47 -4.39 6.78 7.32
CA GLY A 47 -3.79 5.78 6.44
C GLY A 47 -2.41 5.32 6.88
N ILE A 48 -1.67 6.14 7.63
CA ILE A 48 -0.38 5.74 8.20
C ILE A 48 -0.60 4.65 9.26
N ASP A 49 -1.62 4.81 10.10
CA ASP A 49 -1.99 3.80 11.10
C ASP A 49 -2.49 2.51 10.43
N LEU A 50 -3.23 2.60 9.33
CA LEU A 50 -3.58 1.43 8.51
C LEU A 50 -2.33 0.71 8.00
N GLY A 51 -1.33 1.45 7.53
CA GLY A 51 -0.06 0.87 7.09
C GLY A 51 0.70 0.12 8.19
N GLU A 52 0.67 0.60 9.43
CA GLU A 52 1.24 -0.13 10.57
C GLU A 52 0.52 -1.45 10.82
N ILE A 53 -0.81 -1.43 10.74
CA ILE A 53 -1.65 -2.62 10.91
C ILE A 53 -1.35 -3.62 9.80
N ILE A 54 -1.33 -3.16 8.54
CA ILE A 54 -1.00 -3.98 7.39
C ILE A 54 0.40 -4.57 7.54
N ARG A 55 1.44 -3.78 7.87
CA ARG A 55 2.81 -4.28 7.99
C ARG A 55 2.96 -5.34 9.09
N LYS A 56 2.16 -5.25 10.18
CA LYS A 56 2.11 -6.28 11.24
C LYS A 56 1.46 -7.58 10.76
N GLN A 57 0.42 -7.48 9.93
CA GLN A 57 -0.36 -8.62 9.44
C GLN A 57 0.24 -9.28 8.19
N ASP A 58 0.70 -8.47 7.25
CA ASP A 58 1.26 -8.81 5.95
C ASP A 58 2.64 -8.18 5.80
N LYS A 59 3.64 -8.83 6.39
CA LYS A 59 5.04 -8.34 6.41
C LYS A 59 5.64 -8.17 5.03
N ASN A 60 5.15 -8.88 4.03
CA ASN A 60 5.61 -8.83 2.64
C ASN A 60 4.63 -8.06 1.74
N GLY A 61 3.66 -7.37 2.33
CA GLY A 61 2.75 -6.50 1.63
C GLY A 61 3.45 -5.26 1.08
N GLU A 62 2.98 -4.81 -0.08
CA GLU A 62 3.52 -3.66 -0.79
C GLU A 62 2.67 -2.43 -0.50
N LEU A 63 3.22 -1.48 0.27
CA LEU A 63 2.52 -0.24 0.62
C LEU A 63 2.89 0.87 -0.38
N ILE A 64 1.89 1.51 -0.98
CA ILE A 64 2.04 2.67 -1.86
C ILE A 64 1.14 3.78 -1.30
N TYR A 65 1.73 4.93 -0.96
CA TYR A 65 0.99 6.03 -0.36
C TYR A 65 0.70 7.14 -1.36
N PHE A 66 -0.52 7.66 -1.32
CA PHE A 66 -0.85 9.01 -1.78
C PHE A 66 -0.76 9.94 -0.57
N SER A 67 0.03 11.01 -0.67
CA SER A 67 0.38 11.78 0.52
C SER A 67 0.76 13.24 0.24
N HIS A 68 0.74 14.06 1.29
CA HIS A 68 1.45 15.33 1.32
C HIS A 68 2.90 15.12 1.77
N ALA A 69 3.82 15.98 1.33
CA ALA A 69 5.25 15.80 1.56
C ALA A 69 5.64 15.66 3.04
N ASN A 70 4.97 16.39 3.93
CA ASN A 70 5.17 16.31 5.38
C ASN A 70 4.75 14.94 5.98
N LEU A 71 3.69 14.33 5.47
CA LEU A 71 3.18 13.04 5.94
C LEU A 71 4.01 11.87 5.39
N ALA A 72 4.55 11.99 4.16
CA ALA A 72 5.50 11.02 3.62
C ALA A 72 6.78 10.89 4.46
N PHE A 73 7.18 11.94 5.19
CA PHE A 73 8.29 11.84 6.14
C PHE A 73 7.89 11.06 7.42
N GLN A 74 6.65 11.18 7.89
CA GLN A 74 6.18 10.47 9.08
C GLN A 74 6.14 8.94 8.89
N THR A 75 5.72 8.46 7.71
CA THR A 75 5.74 7.04 7.37
C THR A 75 7.15 6.46 7.33
N TYR A 76 8.13 7.25 6.87
CA TYR A 76 9.54 6.90 6.93
C TYR A 76 10.02 6.74 8.39
N GLN A 77 9.66 7.68 9.28
CA GLN A 77 9.99 7.60 10.70
C GLN A 77 9.40 6.34 11.38
N ARG A 78 8.20 5.93 10.96
CA ARG A 78 7.53 4.71 11.43
C ARG A 78 8.04 3.42 10.79
N ARG A 79 9.05 3.49 9.90
CA ARG A 79 9.71 2.34 9.24
C ARG A 79 8.73 1.39 8.55
N LEU A 80 7.72 1.95 7.90
CA LEU A 80 6.68 1.17 7.21
C LEU A 80 7.16 0.48 5.94
N ASP A 81 8.35 0.85 5.45
CA ASP A 81 8.96 0.32 4.23
C ASP A 81 7.99 0.37 3.04
N ALA A 82 7.50 1.58 2.75
CA ALA A 82 6.62 1.79 1.61
C ALA A 82 7.42 1.74 0.31
N ARG A 83 6.81 1.15 -0.71
CA ARG A 83 7.38 1.05 -2.06
C ARG A 83 7.47 2.40 -2.76
N ASP A 84 6.46 3.25 -2.56
CA ASP A 84 6.43 4.57 -3.17
C ASP A 84 5.56 5.56 -2.36
N TYR A 85 5.83 6.84 -2.57
CA TYR A 85 5.09 7.98 -2.04
C TYR A 85 4.73 8.90 -3.20
N ILE A 86 3.50 8.77 -3.67
CA ILE A 86 2.93 9.58 -4.73
C ILE A 86 2.43 10.88 -4.10
N LEU A 87 3.14 11.99 -4.32
CA LEU A 87 2.77 13.26 -3.75
C LEU A 87 1.56 13.85 -4.49
N LYS A 88 0.55 14.30 -3.75
CA LYS A 88 -0.65 14.94 -4.32
C LYS A 88 -0.37 16.24 -5.07
N SER A 89 0.79 16.85 -4.83
CA SER A 89 1.26 18.05 -5.53
C SER A 89 1.87 17.77 -6.89
N PHE A 90 2.08 16.50 -7.26
CA PHE A 90 2.52 16.14 -8.60
C PHE A 90 1.42 16.41 -9.62
N ASP A 91 1.84 16.69 -10.86
CA ASP A 91 0.92 16.72 -11.98
C ASP A 91 0.45 15.31 -12.34
N ILE A 92 -0.54 15.24 -13.23
CA ILE A 92 -1.16 13.97 -13.59
C ILE A 92 -0.18 13.01 -14.26
N ASP A 93 0.75 13.51 -15.09
CA ASP A 93 1.72 12.69 -15.81
C ASP A 93 2.70 12.02 -14.84
N GLU A 94 3.19 12.76 -13.84
CA GLU A 94 4.06 12.20 -12.81
C GLU A 94 3.29 11.24 -11.89
N ILE A 95 2.03 11.54 -11.54
CA ILE A 95 1.18 10.60 -10.78
C ILE A 95 1.01 9.29 -11.55
N GLU A 96 0.65 9.34 -12.83
CA GLU A 96 0.45 8.16 -13.67
C GLU A 96 1.73 7.31 -13.77
N LYS A 97 2.87 7.97 -13.99
CA LYS A 97 4.18 7.32 -14.06
C LYS A 97 4.55 6.65 -12.75
N HIS A 98 4.34 7.30 -11.61
CA HIS A 98 4.58 6.71 -10.29
C HIS A 98 3.66 5.52 -10.04
N LEU A 99 2.36 5.68 -10.30
CA LEU A 99 1.38 4.62 -10.13
C LEU A 99 1.72 3.39 -10.96
N PHE A 100 2.03 3.59 -12.25
CA PHE A 100 2.44 2.50 -13.14
C PHE A 100 3.72 1.81 -12.65
N ASN A 101 4.77 2.58 -12.38
CA ASN A 101 6.07 2.02 -12.01
C ASN A 101 6.04 1.30 -10.67
N SER A 102 5.40 1.88 -9.65
CA SER A 102 5.28 1.28 -8.32
C SER A 102 4.46 -0.01 -8.37
N THR A 103 3.33 0.00 -9.08
CA THR A 103 2.48 -1.19 -9.28
C THR A 103 3.23 -2.28 -10.01
N MET A 104 3.91 -1.96 -11.12
CA MET A 104 4.69 -2.93 -11.89
C MET A 104 5.80 -3.56 -11.06
N LYS A 105 6.50 -2.76 -10.24
CA LYS A 105 7.53 -3.29 -9.35
C LYS A 105 6.95 -4.17 -8.23
N ALA A 106 5.80 -3.78 -7.64
CA ALA A 106 5.11 -4.58 -6.63
C ALA A 106 4.69 -5.93 -7.18
N VAL A 107 4.03 -5.94 -8.35
CA VAL A 107 3.59 -7.16 -9.02
C VAL A 107 4.78 -8.05 -9.37
N ASN A 108 5.86 -7.49 -9.92
CA ASN A 108 7.07 -8.27 -10.22
C ASN A 108 7.69 -8.87 -8.95
N GLN A 109 7.73 -8.14 -7.84
CA GLN A 109 8.24 -8.67 -6.57
C GLN A 109 7.42 -9.88 -6.11
N ILE A 110 6.08 -9.78 -6.16
CA ILE A 110 5.18 -10.89 -5.81
C ILE A 110 5.44 -12.11 -6.72
N TYR A 111 5.68 -11.89 -8.01
CA TYR A 111 6.05 -12.95 -8.95
C TYR A 111 7.35 -13.65 -8.56
N GLU A 112 8.43 -12.88 -8.37
CA GLU A 112 9.74 -13.42 -8.04
C GLU A 112 9.70 -14.20 -6.72
N ASP A 113 9.00 -13.67 -5.72
CA ASP A 113 8.89 -14.32 -4.44
C ASP A 113 8.09 -15.64 -4.50
N ARG A 114 7.09 -15.76 -5.38
CA ARG A 114 6.40 -17.04 -5.61
C ARG A 114 7.29 -18.07 -6.32
N ILE A 115 8.20 -17.62 -7.17
CA ILE A 115 9.15 -18.51 -7.87
C ILE A 115 10.23 -19.00 -6.91
N VAL A 116 10.75 -18.10 -6.07
CA VAL A 116 11.83 -18.40 -5.11
C VAL A 116 11.31 -19.24 -3.94
N ASN A 117 10.12 -18.94 -3.41
CA ASN A 117 9.56 -19.60 -2.23
C ASN A 117 8.60 -20.75 -2.60
N LYS A 118 8.90 -21.58 -3.61
CA LYS A 118 8.04 -22.69 -4.06
C LYS A 118 7.36 -23.44 -2.88
N GLU A 119 6.11 -23.08 -2.60
CA GLU A 119 5.08 -23.92 -1.99
C GLU A 119 4.23 -24.51 -3.12
#